data_AF-A0A850J2U3-F1
#
_entry.id   AF-A0A850J2U3-F1
#
_cell.length_a   1.000
_cell.length_b   1.000
_cell.length_c   1.000
_cell.angle_alpha   90.00
_cell.angle_beta   90.00
_cell.angle_gamma   90.00
#
_symmetry.space_group_name_H-M   'P 1'
#
loop_
_entity.id
_entity.type
_entity.pdbx_description
1 polymer ?
#
loop_
_entity_poly.entity_id
_entity_poly.type
_entity_poly.pdbx_seq_one_letter_code
_entity_poly.pdbx_strand_id
1 'polypeptide(L)'
;MCAAQLLLLADGRFPAGGHAHSGGFEPIAATGRVRDVPTLEAFLRGRAATTGAVSAAFAAAASVATRFGELDAELDARLPSAAVRSASRTLGRQLLRTARTVWPGPGWDGLGAAPHQPVVRSYTPPTPPTKTTLQTPRA
;
A
#
# COMPACT_ATOMS: atom_id res chain seq x y z
N MET A 1 8.58 -9.76 4.77
CA MET A 1 7.42 -10.57 4.31
C MET A 1 7.91 -11.83 3.62
N CYS A 2 7.18 -12.94 3.72
CA CYS A 2 7.40 -14.10 2.86
C CYS A 2 6.69 -13.90 1.49
N ALA A 3 7.07 -14.69 0.49
CA ALA A 3 6.53 -14.58 -0.88
C ALA A 3 5.00 -14.69 -0.93
N ALA A 4 4.40 -15.56 -0.11
CA ALA A 4 2.95 -15.73 -0.05
C ALA A 4 2.20 -14.46 0.40
N GLN A 5 2.77 -13.68 1.32
CA GLN A 5 2.19 -12.41 1.76
C GLN A 5 2.25 -11.35 0.66
N LEU A 6 3.34 -11.31 -0.10
CA LEU A 6 3.47 -10.42 -1.25
C LEU A 6 2.47 -10.77 -2.36
N LEU A 7 2.25 -12.06 -2.63
CA LEU A 7 1.24 -12.51 -3.58
C LEU A 7 -0.17 -12.12 -3.12
N LEU A 8 -0.47 -12.27 -1.82
CA LEU A 8 -1.76 -11.83 -1.27
C LEU A 8 -1.96 -10.32 -1.40
N LEU A 9 -0.94 -9.51 -1.14
CA LEU A 9 -0.99 -8.05 -1.32
C LEU A 9 -1.09 -7.61 -2.80
N ALA A 10 -0.62 -8.45 -3.72
CA ALA A 10 -0.71 -8.21 -5.16
C ALA A 10 -2.05 -8.70 -5.77
N ASP A 11 -2.80 -9.55 -5.06
CA ASP A 11 -4.08 -10.07 -5.52
C ASP A 11 -5.13 -8.95 -5.58
N GLY A 12 -5.76 -8.78 -6.76
CA GLY A 12 -6.80 -7.77 -6.97
C GLY A 12 -8.05 -7.96 -6.10
N ARG A 13 -8.26 -9.16 -5.55
CA ARG A 13 -9.36 -9.50 -4.64
C ARG A 13 -9.05 -9.18 -3.18
N PHE A 14 -7.80 -8.83 -2.86
CA PHE A 14 -7.45 -8.42 -1.51
C PHE A 14 -8.33 -7.24 -1.07
N PRO A 15 -9.00 -7.29 0.09
CA PRO A 15 -10.05 -6.34 0.44
C PRO A 15 -9.47 -5.02 0.98
N ALA A 16 -8.64 -4.37 0.18
CA ALA A 16 -8.05 -3.04 0.41
C ALA A 16 -8.69 -1.95 -0.47
N GLY A 17 -9.75 -2.26 -1.23
CA GLY A 17 -10.51 -1.30 -2.04
C GLY A 17 -9.81 -0.79 -3.30
N GLY A 18 -8.67 -1.38 -3.69
CA GLY A 18 -7.88 -0.94 -4.84
C GLY A 18 -8.63 -0.95 -6.18
N HIS A 19 -9.53 -1.92 -6.38
CA HIS A 19 -10.31 -2.07 -7.62
C HIS A 19 -11.35 -0.96 -7.82
N ALA A 20 -11.77 -0.27 -6.75
CA ALA A 20 -12.77 0.79 -6.82
C ALA A 20 -12.17 2.16 -7.20
N HIS A 21 -10.86 2.25 -7.45
CA HIS A 21 -10.17 3.50 -7.77
C HIS A 21 -9.47 3.44 -9.12
N SER A 22 -9.93 4.26 -10.07
CA SER A 22 -9.42 4.33 -11.44
C SER A 22 -8.00 4.92 -11.57
N GLY A 23 -7.47 5.54 -10.51
CA GLY A 23 -6.13 6.13 -10.55
C GLY A 23 -5.99 7.28 -11.56
N GLY A 24 -7.07 8.01 -11.82
CA GLY A 24 -7.06 9.12 -12.78
C GLY A 24 -7.26 8.67 -14.24
N PHE A 25 -7.50 7.39 -14.48
CA PHE A 25 -7.84 6.88 -15.81
C PHE A 25 -9.16 7.46 -16.34
N GLU A 26 -10.23 7.41 -15.55
CA GLU A 26 -11.57 7.89 -15.93
C GLU A 26 -11.58 9.33 -16.49
N PRO A 27 -11.01 10.34 -15.81
CA PRO A 27 -11.00 11.70 -16.35
C PRO A 27 -10.16 11.84 -17.62
N ILE A 28 -9.05 11.10 -17.76
CA ILE A 28 -8.21 11.15 -18.97
C ILE A 28 -8.92 10.47 -20.15
N ALA A 29 -9.59 9.35 -19.93
CA ALA A 29 -10.40 8.67 -20.92
C ALA A 29 -11.58 9.56 -21.39
N ALA A 30 -12.25 10.25 -20.46
CA ALA A 30 -13.35 11.17 -20.77
C ALA A 30 -12.92 12.33 -21.68
N THR A 31 -11.64 12.75 -21.62
CA THR A 31 -11.08 13.78 -22.53
C THR A 31 -10.62 13.23 -23.89
N GLY A 32 -10.80 11.94 -24.15
CA GLY A 32 -10.35 11.30 -25.39
C GLY A 32 -8.83 11.18 -25.52
N ARG A 33 -8.07 11.33 -24.42
CA ARG A 33 -6.60 11.18 -24.46
C ARG A 33 -6.14 9.73 -24.37
N VAL A 34 -6.96 8.87 -23.79
CA VAL A 34 -6.79 7.40 -23.82
C VAL A 34 -8.01 6.82 -24.52
N ARG A 35 -7.78 6.16 -25.66
CA ARG A 35 -8.84 5.71 -26.59
C ARG A 35 -8.63 4.30 -27.12
N ASP A 36 -7.41 3.79 -26.98
CA ASP A 36 -6.95 2.54 -27.56
C ASP A 36 -5.83 1.95 -26.69
N VAL A 37 -5.38 0.75 -27.03
CA VAL A 37 -4.32 0.05 -26.28
C VAL A 37 -3.00 0.83 -26.26
N PRO A 38 -2.50 1.40 -27.38
CA PRO A 38 -1.26 2.19 -27.35
C PRO A 38 -1.33 3.42 -26.44
N THR A 39 -2.43 4.18 -26.48
CA THR A 39 -2.59 5.35 -25.60
C THR A 39 -2.78 4.95 -24.13
N LEU A 40 -3.42 3.82 -23.85
CA LEU A 40 -3.47 3.24 -22.51
C LEU A 40 -2.08 2.84 -22.01
N GLU A 41 -1.27 2.19 -22.84
CA GLU A 41 0.11 1.82 -22.49
C GLU A 41 0.94 3.06 -22.14
N ALA A 42 0.86 4.11 -22.96
CA ALA A 42 1.53 5.38 -22.69
C ALA A 42 1.10 6.00 -21.35
N PHE A 43 -0.21 6.00 -21.07
CA PHE A 43 -0.75 6.45 -19.79
C PHE A 43 -0.21 5.62 -18.61
N LEU A 44 -0.20 4.29 -18.72
CA LEU A 44 0.26 3.39 -17.66
C LEU A 44 1.77 3.55 -17.41
N ARG A 45 2.58 3.68 -18.46
CA ARG A 45 4.03 3.95 -18.34
C ARG A 45 4.28 5.29 -17.66
N GLY A 46 3.58 6.35 -18.08
CA GLY A 46 3.67 7.67 -17.45
C GLY A 46 3.26 7.64 -15.98
N ARG A 47 2.18 6.92 -15.66
CA ARG A 47 1.72 6.73 -14.28
C ARG A 47 2.71 5.94 -13.44
N ALA A 48 3.32 4.88 -13.99
CA ALA A 48 4.34 4.09 -13.31
C ALA A 48 5.59 4.93 -13.00
N ALA A 49 6.05 5.74 -13.96
CA ALA A 49 7.23 6.60 -13.80
C ALA A 49 7.00 7.79 -12.83
N THR A 50 5.75 8.14 -12.54
CA THR A 50 5.39 9.30 -11.70
C THR A 50 4.77 8.86 -10.38
N THR A 51 3.45 8.78 -10.29
CA THR A 51 2.72 8.40 -9.07
C THR A 51 3.15 7.01 -8.57
N GLY A 52 3.41 6.07 -9.48
CA GLY A 52 3.91 4.74 -9.17
C GLY A 52 5.26 4.78 -8.47
N ALA A 53 6.24 5.49 -9.06
CA ALA A 53 7.59 5.64 -8.50
C ALA A 53 7.58 6.29 -7.11
N VAL A 54 6.80 7.37 -6.92
CA VAL A 54 6.65 8.01 -5.60
C VAL A 54 6.03 7.03 -4.61
N SER A 55 4.94 6.36 -4.97
CA SER A 55 4.29 5.39 -4.08
C SER A 55 5.24 4.23 -3.71
N ALA A 56 6.06 3.76 -4.65
CA ALA A 56 7.04 2.72 -4.42
C ALA A 56 8.16 3.19 -3.47
N ALA A 57 8.67 4.41 -3.66
CA ALA A 57 9.71 4.99 -2.80
C ALA A 57 9.20 5.14 -1.35
N PHE A 58 7.97 5.61 -1.16
CA PHE A 58 7.37 5.74 0.16
C PHE A 58 7.09 4.39 0.81
N ALA A 59 6.64 3.39 0.06
CA ALA A 59 6.50 2.03 0.56
C ALA A 59 7.86 1.43 0.95
N ALA A 60 8.91 1.67 0.16
CA ALA A 60 10.26 1.23 0.51
C ALA A 60 10.76 1.91 1.80
N ALA A 61 10.62 3.24 1.90
CA ALA A 61 11.01 4.00 3.09
C ALA A 61 10.23 3.54 4.33
N ALA A 62 8.92 3.31 4.21
CA ALA A 62 8.08 2.85 5.30
C ALA A 62 8.43 1.42 5.77
N SER A 63 9.21 0.64 5.01
CA SER A 63 9.59 -0.73 5.43
C SER A 63 10.65 -0.74 6.53
N VAL A 64 11.38 0.36 6.67
CA VAL A 64 12.45 0.57 7.67
C VAL A 64 12.19 1.78 8.57
N ALA A 65 11.03 2.43 8.41
CA ALA A 65 10.71 3.65 9.14
C ALA A 65 10.35 3.36 10.60
N THR A 66 10.84 4.21 11.50
CA THR A 66 10.41 4.28 12.90
C THR A 66 9.47 5.45 13.17
N ARG A 67 9.42 6.44 12.25
CA ARG A 67 8.64 7.69 12.36
C ARG A 67 7.60 7.77 11.23
N PHE A 68 6.60 6.89 11.24
CA PHE A 68 5.57 6.82 10.19
C PHE A 68 4.80 8.13 9.98
N GLY A 69 4.54 8.91 11.04
CA GLY A 69 3.82 10.17 10.93
C GLY A 69 4.54 11.23 10.07
N GLU A 70 5.87 11.28 10.13
CA GLU A 70 6.66 12.21 9.30
C GLU A 70 6.62 11.80 7.84
N LEU A 71 6.80 10.51 7.57
CA LEU A 71 6.72 9.96 6.24
C LEU A 71 5.31 10.14 5.63
N ASP A 72 4.25 10.00 6.43
CA ASP A 72 2.87 10.27 6.00
C ASP A 72 2.66 11.75 5.64
N ALA A 73 3.18 12.67 6.47
CA ALA A 73 3.10 14.11 6.20
C ALA A 73 3.91 14.51 4.95
N GLU A 74 5.08 13.91 4.75
CA GLU A 74 5.91 14.11 3.57
C GLU A 74 5.21 13.65 2.27
N LEU A 75 4.46 12.55 2.35
CA LEU A 75 3.67 12.05 1.24
C LEU A 75 2.46 12.95 0.97
N ASP A 76 1.78 13.42 2.02
CA ASP A 76 0.65 14.34 1.91
C ASP A 76 1.06 15.63 1.16
N ALA A 77 2.21 16.20 1.53
CA ALA A 77 2.78 17.39 0.90
C ALA A 77 3.09 17.21 -0.61
N ARG A 78 3.42 15.99 -1.04
CA ARG A 78 3.71 15.65 -2.45
C ARG A 78 2.47 15.34 -3.29
N LEU A 79 1.30 15.28 -2.67
CA LEU A 79 0.02 15.01 -3.32
C LEU A 79 -0.79 16.31 -3.40
N PRO A 80 -0.62 17.17 -4.43
CA PRO A 80 -1.24 18.50 -4.46
C PRO A 80 -2.77 18.46 -4.53
N SER A 81 -3.35 17.43 -5.17
CA SER A 81 -4.80 17.28 -5.30
C SER A 81 -5.45 16.76 -4.01
N ALA A 82 -6.40 17.51 -3.46
CA ALA A 82 -7.20 17.09 -2.32
C ALA A 82 -7.97 15.77 -2.57
N ALA A 83 -8.48 15.58 -3.78
CA ALA A 83 -9.16 14.35 -4.17
C ALA A 83 -8.20 13.14 -4.14
N VAL A 84 -6.97 13.31 -4.64
CA VAL A 84 -5.94 12.25 -4.61
C VAL A 84 -5.51 11.95 -3.17
N ARG A 85 -5.35 12.98 -2.32
CA ARG A 85 -5.07 12.78 -0.88
C ARG A 85 -6.17 11.96 -0.21
N SER A 86 -7.44 12.35 -0.41
CA SER A 86 -8.61 11.67 0.16
C SER A 86 -8.71 10.20 -0.29
N ALA A 87 -8.50 9.93 -1.58
CA ALA A 87 -8.48 8.57 -2.12
C ALA A 87 -7.34 7.75 -1.50
N SER A 88 -6.13 8.30 -1.44
CA SER A 88 -4.95 7.64 -0.85
C SER A 88 -5.16 7.29 0.63
N ARG A 89 -5.75 8.20 1.42
CA ARG A 89 -6.09 7.94 2.83
C ARG A 89 -7.20 6.92 3.00
N THR A 90 -8.18 6.91 2.10
CA THR A 90 -9.28 5.91 2.12
C THR A 90 -8.76 4.51 1.86
N LEU A 91 -7.93 4.36 0.82
CA LEU A 91 -7.23 3.13 0.52
C LEU A 91 -6.31 2.69 1.67
N GLY A 92 -5.58 3.63 2.29
CA GLY A 92 -4.72 3.33 3.43
C GLY A 92 -5.49 2.85 4.65
N ARG A 93 -6.64 3.45 4.98
CA ARG A 93 -7.54 2.95 6.04
C ARG A 93 -8.04 1.55 5.75
N GLN A 94 -8.48 1.28 4.52
CA GLN A 94 -8.95 -0.04 4.12
C GLN A 94 -7.84 -1.09 4.22
N LEU A 95 -6.67 -0.77 3.68
CA LEU A 95 -5.48 -1.62 3.77
C LEU A 95 -5.09 -1.90 5.23
N LEU A 96 -5.03 -0.86 6.08
CA LEU A 96 -4.66 -1.02 7.49
C LEU A 96 -5.65 -1.89 8.27
N ARG A 97 -6.95 -1.70 8.05
CA ARG A 97 -7.99 -2.54 8.69
C ARG A 97 -7.82 -4.01 8.30
N THR A 98 -7.68 -4.28 7.01
CA THR A 98 -7.51 -5.65 6.52
C THR A 98 -6.20 -6.26 7.00
N ALA A 99 -5.11 -5.49 6.96
CA ALA A 99 -3.79 -5.96 7.35
C ALA A 99 -3.70 -6.30 8.84
N ARG A 100 -4.37 -5.54 9.73
CA ARG A 100 -4.48 -5.86 11.16
C ARG A 100 -5.18 -7.19 11.43
N THR A 101 -6.17 -7.55 10.60
CA THR A 101 -6.88 -8.83 10.70
C THR A 101 -6.03 -9.99 10.17
N VAL A 102 -5.35 -9.80 9.03
CA VAL A 102 -4.57 -10.87 8.37
C VAL A 102 -3.22 -11.09 9.07
N TRP A 103 -2.60 -10.04 9.60
CA TRP A 103 -1.30 -10.06 10.27
C TRP A 103 -1.36 -9.35 11.62
N PRO A 104 -1.90 -10.00 12.66
CA PRO A 104 -1.94 -9.43 14.00
C PRO A 104 -0.52 -9.25 14.56
N GLY A 105 -0.25 -8.09 15.16
CA GLY A 105 1.06 -7.79 15.75
C GLY A 105 1.20 -6.32 16.21
N PRO A 106 2.21 -6.00 17.03
CA PRO A 106 2.36 -4.69 17.68
C PRO A 106 2.86 -3.55 16.76
N GLY A 107 2.87 -3.74 15.44
CA GLY A 107 3.53 -2.82 14.51
C GLY A 107 2.63 -1.78 13.84
N TRP A 108 1.35 -1.71 14.23
CA TRP A 108 0.36 -0.88 13.54
C TRP A 108 0.00 0.43 14.24
N ASP A 109 0.50 0.66 15.46
CA ASP A 109 0.04 1.76 16.32
C ASP A 109 0.57 3.13 15.88
N GLY A 110 1.75 3.17 15.27
CA GLY A 110 2.40 4.41 14.80
C GLY A 110 1.84 5.02 13.51
N LEU A 111 0.90 4.35 12.83
CA LEU A 111 0.40 4.75 11.51
C LEU A 111 -0.77 5.77 11.56
N GLY A 112 -1.31 6.06 12.74
CA GLY A 112 -2.47 6.94 12.89
C GLY A 112 -3.77 6.35 12.31
N ALA A 113 -4.85 7.16 12.33
CA ALA A 113 -6.19 6.69 11.96
C ALA A 113 -6.45 6.65 10.44
N ALA A 114 -5.72 7.43 9.65
CA ALA A 114 -5.93 7.56 8.20
C ALA A 114 -4.64 7.74 7.41
N PRO A 115 -3.65 6.82 7.54
CA PRO A 115 -2.41 6.88 6.78
C PRO A 115 -2.68 6.79 5.28
N HIS A 116 -1.75 7.31 4.48
CA HIS A 116 -1.69 7.09 3.06
C HIS A 116 -1.34 5.63 2.73
N GLN A 117 -1.98 5.08 1.70
CA GLN A 117 -1.82 3.67 1.30
C GLN A 117 -0.35 3.22 1.12
N PRO A 118 0.55 4.01 0.50
CA PRO A 118 1.96 3.62 0.36
C PRO A 118 2.68 3.37 1.69
N VAL A 119 2.34 4.12 2.74
CA VAL A 119 2.97 4.01 4.07
C VAL A 119 2.55 2.72 4.78
N VAL A 120 1.32 2.25 4.55
CA VAL A 120 0.82 0.99 5.13
C VAL A 120 1.35 -0.23 4.37
N ARG A 121 1.54 -0.10 3.06
CA ARG A 121 1.89 -1.21 2.15
C ARG A 121 3.22 -1.90 2.47
N SER A 122 4.09 -1.22 3.20
CA SER A 122 5.44 -1.65 3.54
C SER A 122 5.54 -2.63 4.69
N TYR A 123 4.45 -2.85 5.44
CA TYR A 123 4.54 -3.50 6.74
C TYR A 123 4.97 -4.96 6.66
N THR A 124 6.14 -5.25 7.22
CA THR A 124 6.55 -6.62 7.56
C THR A 124 6.28 -6.81 9.05
N PRO A 125 5.38 -7.73 9.46
CA PRO A 125 5.32 -8.09 10.86
C PRO A 125 6.67 -8.69 11.28
N PRO A 126 7.17 -8.39 12.48
CA PRO A 126 8.30 -9.14 13.02
C PRO A 126 7.92 -10.63 12.97
N THR A 127 8.83 -11.47 12.51
CA THR A 127 8.65 -12.92 12.56
C THR A 127 8.28 -13.28 13.99
N PRO A 128 7.11 -13.92 14.24
CA PRO A 128 6.85 -14.42 15.58
C PRO A 128 8.01 -15.35 15.96
N PRO A 129 8.51 -15.34 17.21
CA PRO A 129 9.56 -16.25 17.61
C PRO A 129 9.06 -17.66 17.27
N THR A 130 9.84 -18.36 16.44
CA THR A 130 9.61 -19.76 16.12
C THR A 130 9.37 -20.45 17.46
N LYS A 131 8.18 -21.02 17.68
CA LYS A 131 8.02 -21.94 18.81
C LYS A 131 8.93 -23.12 18.48
N THR A 132 10.18 -23.03 18.92
CA THR A 132 11.08 -24.17 19.11
C THR A 132 10.32 -25.08 20.06
N THR A 133 9.51 -25.94 19.48
CA THR A 133 8.86 -27.01 20.20
C THR A 133 10.00 -27.99 20.44
N LEU A 134 10.67 -27.82 21.58
CA LEU A 134 11.47 -28.86 22.18
C LEU A 134 10.52 -30.05 22.35
N GLN A 135 10.56 -30.97 21.38
CA GLN A 135 10.18 -32.35 21.63
C GLN A 135 11.26 -32.91 22.56
N THR A 136 11.08 -32.72 23.86
CA THR A 136 11.72 -33.59 24.84
C THR A 136 11.03 -34.95 24.73
N PRO A 137 11.73 -36.03 24.36
CA PRO A 137 11.14 -37.36 24.43
C PRO A 137 10.79 -37.65 25.89
N ARG A 138 9.53 -38.01 26.15
CA ARG A 138 9.14 -38.57 27.45
C ARG A 138 9.92 -39.87 27.65
N ALA A 139 10.56 -39.99 28.81
CA ALA A 139 11.19 -41.19 29.32
C ALA A 139 10.18 -42.34 29.47
#